data_AF-A0A957X6J8-F1
#
_entry.id   AF-A0A957X6J8-F1
#
_cell.length_a   1.000
_cell.length_b   1.000
_cell.length_c   1.000
_cell.angle_alpha   90.00
_cell.angle_beta   90.00
_cell.angle_gamma   90.00
#
_symmetry.space_group_name_H-M   'P 1'
#
loop_
_entity.id
_entity.type
_entity.pdbx_description
1 polymer ?
#
loop_
_entity_poly.entity_id
_entity_poly.type
_entity_poly.pdbx_seq_one_letter_code
_entity_poly.pdbx_strand_id
1 'polypeptide(L)'
;REHGRHLFGADPQIFAVSARLAMQAKQAFSRGEPEAHKVLWQASHFEPLERYIRVTLNDDEKLRLKLENPLGIAARLVDKYTTVIGDRQRVLRDDFETLDAIEDQFAAYERDMRRDFSYQSSRVENVLYEMIERGDKYFDEVLRLTRIVELVNSEKLRGEFEREVVGDTSRQIERHVNDLIDWMIDKDYKQWRAVMDYIRRRANQHADRIIGTVDSDFELNRQNLLASIGRNAQRVADSFDRETESLKMAQEVQRAVFQTAAVEVGALGLGTALVLILQGVWLDITGILGASAVAALGLYVLPYKRNQVKAQLRRQVAELRVQLNVAITRQFERELEESRARLQEAIAPYTRFVRSEREKLEKLDADLRHVKAEMTTIRNRIGRQDEIPPTQAPSTETVETAT
;
A
#
# COMPACT_ATOMS: atom_id res chain seq x y z
N ARG A 1 25.42 -34.75 -54.96
CA ARG A 1 25.61 -33.31 -54.63
C ARG A 1 24.29 -32.65 -54.26
N GLU A 2 23.22 -32.78 -55.06
CA GLU A 2 21.88 -32.22 -54.77
C GLU A 2 21.30 -32.63 -53.40
N HIS A 3 21.31 -33.92 -53.05
CA HIS A 3 20.80 -34.37 -51.74
C HIS A 3 21.60 -33.83 -50.54
N GLY A 4 22.91 -33.61 -50.68
CA GLY A 4 23.74 -33.05 -49.60
C GLY A 4 23.46 -31.56 -49.37
N ARG A 5 23.22 -30.81 -50.45
CA ARG A 5 22.83 -29.40 -50.41
C ARG A 5 21.48 -29.20 -49.71
N HIS A 6 20.56 -30.14 -49.93
CA HIS A 6 19.21 -30.13 -49.34
C HIS A 6 19.19 -30.52 -47.85
N LEU A 7 20.16 -31.31 -47.36
CA LEU A 7 20.23 -31.77 -45.97
C LEU A 7 21.07 -30.86 -45.06
N PHE A 8 22.17 -30.30 -45.59
CA PHE A 8 23.18 -29.59 -44.79
C PHE A 8 23.27 -28.09 -45.11
N GLY A 9 22.49 -27.59 -46.08
CA GLY A 9 22.45 -26.16 -46.44
C GLY A 9 23.70 -25.62 -47.15
N ALA A 10 24.67 -26.48 -47.46
CA ALA A 10 25.93 -26.12 -48.13
C ALA A 10 26.32 -27.18 -49.19
N ASP A 11 27.09 -26.78 -50.20
CA ASP A 11 27.64 -27.71 -51.19
C ASP A 11 28.73 -28.59 -50.54
N PRO A 12 28.61 -29.93 -50.56
CA PRO A 12 29.61 -30.80 -49.95
C PRO A 12 30.93 -30.72 -50.73
N GLN A 13 32.02 -30.44 -50.02
CA GLN A 13 33.36 -30.47 -50.57
C GLN A 13 33.76 -31.94 -50.82
N ILE A 14 34.09 -32.27 -52.08
CA ILE A 14 34.41 -33.64 -52.49
C ILE A 14 35.91 -33.75 -52.76
N PHE A 15 36.56 -34.70 -52.08
CA PHE A 15 37.96 -35.03 -52.28
C PHE A 15 38.07 -36.39 -52.98
N ALA A 16 38.60 -36.41 -54.21
CA ALA A 16 38.95 -37.65 -54.89
C ALA A 16 40.33 -38.09 -54.40
N VAL A 17 40.40 -39.22 -53.67
CA VAL A 17 41.63 -39.69 -53.03
C VAL A 17 41.86 -41.18 -53.28
N SER A 18 43.12 -41.60 -53.27
CA SER A 18 43.50 -43.01 -53.25
C SER A 18 44.16 -43.39 -51.93
N ALA A 19 43.39 -44.00 -51.03
CA ALA A 19 43.87 -44.45 -49.72
C ALA A 19 45.03 -45.46 -49.84
N ARG A 20 45.00 -46.33 -50.85
CA ARG A 20 46.07 -47.31 -51.12
C ARG A 20 47.39 -46.63 -51.48
N LEU A 21 47.36 -45.65 -52.39
CA LEU A 21 48.56 -44.91 -52.79
C LEU A 21 49.08 -44.03 -51.64
N ALA A 22 48.19 -43.40 -50.87
CA ALA A 22 48.56 -42.62 -49.69
C ALA A 22 49.25 -43.48 -48.62
N MET A 23 48.75 -44.70 -48.37
CA MET A 23 49.38 -45.66 -47.45
C MET A 23 50.75 -46.11 -47.95
N GLN A 24 50.86 -46.45 -49.24
CA GLN A 24 52.13 -46.84 -49.86
C GLN A 24 53.16 -45.69 -49.81
N ALA A 25 52.72 -44.44 -50.00
CA ALA A 25 53.57 -43.26 -49.86
C ALA A 25 54.10 -43.11 -48.43
N LYS A 26 53.25 -43.29 -47.40
CA LYS A 26 53.68 -43.24 -45.99
C LYS A 26 54.65 -44.37 -45.63
N GLN A 27 54.47 -45.57 -46.17
CA GLN A 27 55.39 -46.69 -46.00
C GLN A 27 56.73 -46.48 -46.72
N ALA A 28 56.73 -45.87 -47.91
CA ALA A 28 57.95 -45.50 -48.63
C ALA A 28 58.76 -44.45 -47.84
N PHE A 29 58.08 -43.48 -47.23
CA PHE A 29 58.71 -42.52 -46.32
C PHE A 29 59.39 -43.21 -45.13
N SER A 30 58.69 -44.12 -44.45
CA SER A 30 59.25 -44.88 -43.31
C SER A 30 60.42 -45.79 -43.68
N ARG A 31 60.53 -46.21 -44.95
CA ARG A 31 61.65 -47.01 -45.47
C ARG A 31 62.82 -46.18 -45.99
N GLY A 32 62.73 -44.84 -45.94
CA GLY A 32 63.80 -43.95 -46.41
C GLY A 32 63.87 -43.78 -47.93
N GLU A 33 62.74 -43.92 -48.64
CA GLU A 33 62.64 -43.79 -50.10
C GLU A 33 61.92 -42.46 -50.48
N PRO A 34 62.61 -41.30 -50.46
CA PRO A 34 61.97 -39.98 -50.58
C PRO A 34 61.34 -39.72 -51.96
N GLU A 35 61.95 -40.20 -53.04
CA GLU A 35 61.41 -40.03 -54.40
C GLU A 35 60.14 -40.86 -54.61
N ALA A 36 60.13 -42.11 -54.12
CA ALA A 36 58.95 -42.97 -54.16
C ALA A 36 57.80 -42.40 -53.32
N HIS A 37 58.11 -41.85 -52.14
CA HIS A 37 57.14 -41.13 -51.32
C HIS A 37 56.51 -39.96 -52.09
N LYS A 38 57.31 -39.07 -52.68
CA LYS A 38 56.83 -37.86 -53.36
C LYS A 38 55.88 -38.18 -54.51
N VAL A 39 56.24 -39.14 -55.37
CA VAL A 39 55.42 -39.56 -56.52
C VAL A 39 54.09 -40.17 -56.06
N LEU A 40 54.15 -41.11 -55.11
CA LEU A 40 52.94 -41.78 -54.59
C LEU A 40 52.04 -40.82 -53.81
N TRP A 41 52.62 -39.88 -53.08
CA TRP A 41 51.90 -38.87 -52.30
C TRP A 41 51.12 -37.91 -53.21
N GLN A 42 51.76 -37.37 -54.26
CA GLN A 42 51.10 -36.52 -55.25
C GLN A 42 50.00 -37.27 -56.02
N ALA A 43 50.29 -38.49 -56.50
CA ALA A 43 49.33 -39.30 -57.24
C ALA A 43 48.12 -39.74 -56.38
N SER A 44 48.27 -39.79 -55.06
CA SER A 44 47.19 -40.16 -54.15
C SER A 44 46.11 -39.09 -54.00
N HIS A 45 46.42 -37.82 -54.34
CA HIS A 45 45.60 -36.64 -54.06
C HIS A 45 45.15 -36.54 -52.59
N PHE A 46 45.89 -37.18 -51.67
CA PHE A 46 45.51 -37.22 -50.25
C PHE A 46 45.88 -35.94 -49.50
N GLU A 47 46.86 -35.18 -50.00
CA GLU A 47 47.32 -33.95 -49.35
C GLU A 47 46.22 -32.87 -49.19
N PRO A 48 45.39 -32.55 -50.19
CA PRO A 48 44.25 -31.64 -50.00
C PRO A 48 43.25 -32.10 -48.95
N LEU A 49 42.98 -33.41 -48.84
CA LEU A 49 42.09 -33.96 -47.82
C LEU A 49 42.72 -33.88 -46.43
N GLU A 50 44.00 -34.27 -46.30
CA GLU A 50 44.71 -34.17 -45.02
C GLU A 50 44.82 -32.71 -44.55
N ARG A 51 45.09 -31.79 -45.47
CA ARG A 51 45.11 -30.36 -45.18
C ARG A 51 43.73 -29.85 -44.77
N TYR A 52 42.68 -30.24 -45.50
CA TYR A 52 41.30 -29.87 -45.14
C TYR A 52 40.93 -30.38 -43.75
N ILE A 53 41.22 -31.63 -43.42
CA ILE A 53 40.96 -32.17 -42.07
C ILE A 53 41.79 -31.41 -41.03
N ARG A 54 43.09 -31.14 -41.26
CA ARG A 54 43.92 -30.43 -40.28
C ARG A 54 43.52 -28.97 -40.09
N VAL A 55 43.07 -28.31 -41.15
CA VAL A 55 42.70 -26.89 -41.14
C VAL A 55 41.27 -26.70 -40.63
N THR A 56 40.32 -27.50 -41.10
CA THR A 56 38.88 -27.38 -40.77
C THR A 56 38.51 -28.08 -39.45
N LEU A 57 39.31 -29.05 -39.01
CA LEU A 57 39.22 -29.66 -37.67
C LEU A 57 40.45 -29.29 -36.85
N ASN A 58 40.92 -28.04 -36.99
CA ASN A 58 41.86 -27.47 -36.04
C ASN A 58 41.18 -27.43 -34.64
N ASP A 59 41.98 -27.35 -33.57
CA ASP A 59 41.44 -27.46 -32.22
C ASP A 59 40.51 -26.29 -31.85
N ASP A 60 40.67 -25.12 -32.48
CA ASP A 60 39.82 -23.93 -32.31
C ASP A 60 38.43 -24.11 -32.96
N GLU A 61 38.36 -24.69 -34.14
CA GLU A 61 37.12 -24.91 -34.90
C GLU A 61 36.28 -26.04 -34.26
N LYS A 62 36.95 -27.07 -33.71
CA LYS A 62 36.31 -28.07 -32.84
C LYS A 62 35.75 -27.43 -31.56
N LEU A 63 36.48 -26.50 -30.95
CA LEU A 63 36.02 -25.79 -29.75
C LEU A 63 34.78 -24.95 -30.07
N ARG A 64 34.80 -24.21 -31.19
CA ARG A 64 33.65 -23.45 -31.70
C ARG A 64 32.41 -24.31 -31.87
N LEU A 65 32.52 -25.41 -32.62
CA LEU A 65 31.39 -26.30 -32.88
C LEU A 65 30.82 -26.94 -31.60
N LYS A 66 31.69 -27.29 -30.65
CA LYS A 66 31.26 -27.83 -29.35
C LYS A 66 30.55 -26.81 -28.47
N LEU A 67 30.93 -25.53 -28.54
CA LEU A 67 30.34 -24.45 -27.74
C LEU A 67 29.12 -23.80 -28.39
N GLU A 68 28.95 -23.90 -29.71
CA GLU A 68 27.81 -23.32 -30.42
C GLU A 68 26.47 -23.87 -29.92
N ASN A 69 26.37 -25.19 -29.70
CA ASN A 69 25.13 -25.82 -29.25
C ASN A 69 24.76 -25.42 -27.80
N PRO A 70 25.65 -25.53 -26.79
CA PRO A 70 25.40 -24.99 -25.45
C PRO A 70 25.05 -23.50 -25.43
N LEU A 71 25.74 -22.66 -26.21
CA LEU A 71 25.42 -21.22 -26.32
C LEU A 71 24.07 -20.98 -26.98
N GLY A 72 23.67 -21.80 -27.97
CA GLY A 72 22.34 -21.73 -28.57
C GLY A 72 21.22 -22.13 -27.59
N ILE A 73 21.45 -23.15 -26.76
CA ILE A 73 20.51 -23.55 -25.70
C ILE A 73 20.39 -22.45 -24.64
N ALA A 74 21.52 -21.94 -24.15
CA ALA A 74 21.54 -20.87 -23.17
C ALA A 74 20.83 -19.60 -23.70
N ALA A 75 20.98 -19.28 -24.99
CA ALA A 75 20.34 -18.09 -25.58
C ALA A 75 18.82 -18.24 -25.61
N ARG A 76 18.32 -19.43 -25.98
CA ARG A 76 16.89 -19.74 -25.93
C ARG A 76 16.34 -19.68 -24.51
N LEU A 77 17.10 -20.14 -23.51
CA LEU A 77 16.70 -20.05 -22.10
C LEU A 77 16.65 -18.59 -21.63
N VAL A 78 17.67 -17.79 -21.95
CA VAL A 78 17.73 -16.36 -21.61
C VAL A 78 16.55 -15.62 -22.23
N ASP A 79 16.27 -15.80 -23.52
CA ASP A 79 15.16 -15.12 -24.19
C ASP A 79 13.79 -15.56 -23.63
N LYS A 80 13.62 -16.86 -23.31
CA LYS A 80 12.42 -17.38 -22.64
C LYS A 80 12.22 -16.69 -21.28
N TYR A 81 13.23 -16.69 -20.41
CA TYR A 81 13.08 -16.11 -19.07
C TYR A 81 13.01 -14.59 -19.07
N THR A 82 13.61 -13.91 -20.05
CA THR A 82 13.43 -12.47 -20.28
C THR A 82 11.96 -12.14 -20.55
N THR A 83 11.30 -12.95 -21.39
CA THR A 83 9.86 -12.80 -21.68
C THR A 83 9.02 -13.02 -20.41
N VAL A 84 9.27 -14.11 -19.67
CA VAL A 84 8.56 -14.43 -18.43
C VAL A 84 8.70 -13.32 -17.38
N ILE A 85 9.91 -12.80 -17.17
CA ILE A 85 10.16 -11.71 -16.22
C ILE A 85 9.47 -10.42 -16.67
N GLY A 86 9.55 -10.08 -17.97
CA GLY A 86 8.88 -8.90 -18.51
C GLY A 86 7.36 -8.94 -18.34
N ASP A 87 6.74 -10.12 -18.51
CA ASP A 87 5.30 -10.29 -18.28
C ASP A 87 4.95 -10.15 -16.80
N ARG A 88 5.73 -10.73 -15.88
CA ARG A 88 5.53 -10.57 -14.44
C ARG A 88 5.71 -9.13 -13.97
N GLN A 89 6.72 -8.43 -14.49
CA GLN A 89 6.94 -7.01 -14.19
C GLN A 89 5.77 -6.15 -14.65
N ARG A 90 5.10 -6.51 -15.77
CA ARG A 90 3.90 -5.82 -16.23
C ARG A 90 2.74 -6.00 -15.24
N VAL A 91 2.50 -7.22 -14.79
CA VAL A 91 1.48 -7.53 -13.76
C VAL A 91 1.78 -6.80 -12.45
N LEU A 92 3.02 -6.83 -11.97
CA LEU A 92 3.37 -6.15 -10.72
C LEU A 92 3.24 -4.63 -10.82
N ARG A 93 3.54 -4.03 -11.98
CA ARG A 93 3.32 -2.59 -12.20
C ARG A 93 1.85 -2.23 -12.02
N ASP A 94 0.96 -3.03 -12.61
CA ASP A 94 -0.48 -2.87 -12.47
C ASP A 94 -0.93 -3.02 -11.00
N ASP A 95 -0.30 -3.93 -10.25
CA ASP A 95 -0.53 -4.12 -8.81
C ASP A 95 -0.03 -2.92 -7.98
N PHE A 96 1.11 -2.31 -8.33
CA PHE A 96 1.60 -1.08 -7.67
C PHE A 96 0.68 0.11 -7.87
N GLU A 97 0.25 0.38 -9.11
CA GLU A 97 -0.69 1.45 -9.40
C GLU A 97 -1.99 1.30 -8.60
N THR A 98 -2.38 0.04 -8.33
CA THR A 98 -3.55 -0.28 -7.51
C THR A 98 -3.31 0.06 -6.05
N LEU A 99 -2.14 -0.29 -5.50
CA LEU A 99 -1.76 0.04 -4.13
C LEU A 99 -1.65 1.55 -3.92
N ASP A 100 -1.02 2.27 -4.85
CA ASP A 100 -0.91 3.74 -4.79
C ASP A 100 -2.29 4.40 -4.82
N ALA A 101 -3.20 3.93 -5.70
CA ALA A 101 -4.57 4.44 -5.74
C ALA A 101 -5.34 4.19 -4.44
N ILE A 102 -5.10 3.06 -3.75
CA ILE A 102 -5.71 2.76 -2.45
C ILE A 102 -5.17 3.71 -1.38
N GLU A 103 -3.87 4.00 -1.37
CA GLU A 103 -3.26 4.94 -0.43
C GLU A 103 -3.81 6.36 -0.62
N ASP A 104 -3.94 6.81 -1.87
CA ASP A 104 -4.55 8.11 -2.21
C ASP A 104 -6.02 8.16 -1.77
N GLN A 105 -6.77 7.07 -1.95
CA GLN A 105 -8.15 6.97 -1.51
C GLN A 105 -8.27 7.04 0.02
N PHE A 106 -7.32 6.48 0.78
CA PHE A 106 -7.29 6.63 2.24
C PHE A 106 -7.04 8.07 2.67
N ALA A 107 -6.11 8.76 2.01
CA ALA A 107 -5.86 10.18 2.30
C ALA A 107 -7.09 11.06 1.99
N ALA A 108 -7.81 10.74 0.91
CA ALA A 108 -9.06 11.42 0.58
C ALA A 108 -10.16 11.14 1.63
N TYR A 109 -10.33 9.86 2.00
CA TYR A 109 -11.27 9.42 3.03
C TYR A 109 -11.05 10.15 4.36
N GLU A 110 -9.81 10.23 4.84
CA GLU A 110 -9.46 10.90 6.10
C GLU A 110 -9.86 12.38 6.09
N ARG A 111 -9.60 13.08 4.97
CA ARG A 111 -10.00 14.48 4.80
C ARG A 111 -11.51 14.65 4.79
N ASP A 112 -12.22 13.78 4.08
CA ASP A 112 -13.68 13.80 4.00
C ASP A 112 -14.31 13.51 5.37
N MET A 113 -13.76 12.56 6.13
CA MET A 113 -14.22 12.23 7.49
C MET A 113 -14.07 13.42 8.43
N ARG A 114 -12.91 14.07 8.47
CA ARG A 114 -12.70 15.26 9.31
C ARG A 114 -13.62 16.41 8.95
N ARG A 115 -13.83 16.65 7.64
CA ARG A 115 -14.75 17.67 7.16
C ARG A 115 -16.18 17.36 7.61
N ASP A 116 -16.65 16.16 7.33
CA ASP A 116 -18.01 15.75 7.63
C ASP A 116 -18.27 15.71 9.16
N PHE A 117 -17.27 15.31 9.96
CA PHE A 117 -17.30 15.36 11.42
C PHE A 117 -17.56 16.78 11.95
N SER A 118 -16.94 17.80 11.36
CA SER A 118 -17.16 19.19 11.79
C SER A 118 -18.63 19.63 11.67
N TYR A 119 -19.33 19.17 10.62
CA TYR A 119 -20.76 19.43 10.46
C TYR A 119 -21.61 18.64 11.46
N GLN A 120 -21.21 17.40 11.78
CA GLN A 120 -21.92 16.58 12.77
C GLN A 120 -21.78 17.13 14.18
N SER A 121 -20.56 17.49 14.60
CA SER A 121 -20.27 18.08 15.92
C SER A 121 -21.03 19.41 16.11
N SER A 122 -21.15 20.22 15.06
CA SER A 122 -21.92 21.48 15.10
C SER A 122 -23.38 21.29 15.51
N ARG A 123 -24.00 20.13 15.23
CA ARG A 123 -25.39 19.85 15.68
C ARG A 123 -25.47 19.73 17.19
N VAL A 124 -24.46 19.12 17.83
CA VAL A 124 -24.36 19.00 19.29
C VAL A 124 -24.18 20.38 19.91
N GLU A 125 -23.35 21.23 19.31
CA GLU A 125 -23.14 22.61 19.77
C GLU A 125 -24.42 23.45 19.69
N ASN A 126 -25.21 23.29 18.62
CA ASN A 126 -26.48 24.01 18.45
C ASN A 126 -27.49 23.69 19.56
N VAL A 127 -27.56 22.44 20.03
CA VAL A 127 -28.45 22.06 21.14
C VAL A 127 -28.10 22.82 22.42
N LEU A 128 -26.80 23.01 22.70
CA LEU A 128 -26.33 23.79 23.85
C LEU A 128 -26.63 25.29 23.69
N TYR A 129 -26.53 25.81 22.46
CA TYR A 129 -26.90 27.19 22.16
C TYR A 129 -28.40 27.44 22.40
N GLU A 130 -29.27 26.54 21.93
CA GLU A 130 -30.71 26.63 22.17
C GLU A 130 -31.06 26.55 23.67
N MET A 131 -30.33 25.74 24.43
CA MET A 131 -30.49 25.68 25.89
C MET A 131 -30.14 27.02 26.56
N ILE A 132 -29.08 27.69 26.12
CA ILE A 132 -28.74 29.04 26.60
C ILE A 132 -29.87 30.01 26.29
N GLU A 133 -30.42 29.98 25.07
CA GLU A 133 -31.51 30.88 24.67
C GLU A 133 -32.76 30.67 25.53
N ARG A 134 -33.13 29.40 25.80
CA ARG A 134 -34.23 29.07 26.72
C ARG A 134 -33.94 29.57 28.14
N GLY A 135 -32.72 29.39 28.63
CA GLY A 135 -32.29 29.88 29.94
C GLY A 135 -32.36 31.40 30.06
N ASP A 136 -31.93 32.13 29.03
CA ASP A 136 -32.02 33.58 28.99
C ASP A 136 -33.48 34.06 29.04
N LYS A 137 -34.39 33.42 28.29
CA LYS A 137 -35.82 33.72 28.33
C LYS A 137 -36.43 33.40 29.71
N TYR A 138 -36.14 32.24 30.26
CA TYR A 138 -36.60 31.82 31.58
C TYR A 138 -36.22 32.82 32.68
N PHE A 139 -34.93 33.21 32.74
CA PHE A 139 -34.48 34.19 33.74
C PHE A 139 -35.05 35.60 33.51
N ASP A 140 -35.40 35.98 32.27
CA ASP A 140 -36.10 37.25 32.01
C ASP A 140 -37.55 37.25 32.49
N GLU A 141 -38.19 36.08 32.54
CA GLU A 141 -39.59 35.93 32.95
C GLU A 141 -39.73 35.70 34.46
N VAL A 142 -38.87 34.86 35.03
CA VAL A 142 -38.90 34.48 36.45
C VAL A 142 -38.32 35.55 37.36
N LEU A 143 -37.17 36.14 37.00
CA LEU A 143 -36.51 37.18 37.81
C LEU A 143 -37.09 38.55 37.50
N ARG A 144 -38.41 38.70 37.72
CA ARG A 144 -39.16 39.95 37.64
C ARG A 144 -39.60 40.43 39.01
N LEU A 145 -39.65 41.75 39.20
CA LEU A 145 -40.07 42.39 40.46
C LEU A 145 -41.49 41.99 40.88
N THR A 146 -42.33 41.61 39.92
CA THR A 146 -43.72 41.20 40.15
C THR A 146 -43.86 39.76 40.67
N ARG A 147 -42.81 38.92 40.61
CA ARG A 147 -42.86 37.48 40.96
C ARG A 147 -42.06 37.10 42.21
N ILE A 148 -41.68 38.07 43.04
CA ILE A 148 -40.79 37.84 44.21
C ILE A 148 -41.33 36.78 45.20
N VAL A 149 -42.65 36.62 45.34
CA VAL A 149 -43.24 35.59 46.22
C VAL A 149 -43.01 34.16 45.69
N GLU A 150 -42.97 33.98 44.36
CA GLU A 150 -42.70 32.67 43.74
C GLU A 150 -41.24 32.24 43.94
N LEU A 151 -40.33 33.21 44.07
CA LEU A 151 -38.89 32.99 44.29
C LEU A 151 -38.56 32.37 45.65
N VAL A 152 -39.50 32.39 46.61
CA VAL A 152 -39.34 31.79 47.94
C VAL A 152 -39.40 30.26 47.86
N ASN A 153 -40.05 29.69 46.83
CA ASN A 153 -40.15 28.26 46.63
C ASN A 153 -39.07 27.77 45.65
N SER A 154 -37.86 27.59 46.17
CA SER A 154 -36.69 27.14 45.41
C SER A 154 -36.88 25.77 44.74
N GLU A 155 -37.66 24.86 45.35
CA GLU A 155 -37.93 23.53 44.80
C GLU A 155 -38.83 23.59 43.56
N LYS A 156 -39.90 24.40 43.62
CA LYS A 156 -40.77 24.65 42.46
C LYS A 156 -39.98 25.28 41.32
N LEU A 157 -39.17 26.29 41.63
CA LEU A 157 -38.37 26.99 40.63
C LEU A 157 -37.30 26.10 39.99
N ARG A 158 -36.72 25.17 40.77
CA ARG A 158 -35.82 24.15 40.26
C ARG A 158 -36.52 23.23 39.25
N GLY A 159 -37.70 22.72 39.60
CA GLY A 159 -38.47 21.85 38.70
C GLY A 159 -38.96 22.56 37.43
N GLU A 160 -39.26 23.86 37.50
CA GLU A 160 -39.58 24.69 36.32
C GLU A 160 -38.36 24.90 35.43
N PHE A 161 -37.21 25.26 36.02
CA PHE A 161 -35.96 25.41 35.27
C PHE A 161 -35.53 24.10 34.59
N GLU A 162 -35.61 22.97 35.29
CA GLU A 162 -35.29 21.65 34.74
C GLU A 162 -36.22 21.29 33.57
N ARG A 163 -37.49 21.67 33.63
CA ARG A 163 -38.45 21.38 32.57
C ARG A 163 -38.36 22.33 31.38
N GLU A 164 -38.17 23.63 31.61
CA GLU A 164 -38.23 24.67 30.58
C GLU A 164 -36.87 24.97 29.93
N VAL A 165 -35.79 24.94 30.71
CA VAL A 165 -34.45 25.26 30.23
C VAL A 165 -33.71 23.99 29.83
N VAL A 166 -33.55 23.06 30.79
CA VAL A 166 -32.86 21.79 30.55
C VAL A 166 -33.69 20.92 29.62
N GLY A 167 -34.97 20.71 29.92
CA GLY A 167 -35.93 19.99 29.10
C GLY A 167 -35.33 18.73 28.48
N ASP A 168 -35.32 18.68 27.15
CA ASP A 168 -34.81 17.54 26.37
C ASP A 168 -33.36 17.70 25.90
N THR A 169 -32.62 18.69 26.41
CA THR A 169 -31.25 19.00 25.96
C THR A 169 -30.34 17.78 26.09
N SER A 170 -30.32 17.12 27.26
CA SER A 170 -29.48 15.93 27.49
C SER A 170 -29.80 14.81 26.50
N ARG A 171 -31.10 14.53 26.29
CA ARG A 171 -31.56 13.52 25.33
C ARG A 171 -31.25 13.90 23.87
N GLN A 172 -31.24 15.18 23.54
CA GLN A 172 -30.86 15.67 22.22
C GLN A 172 -29.36 15.54 21.97
N ILE A 173 -28.53 15.87 22.96
CA ILE A 173 -27.08 15.67 22.90
C ILE A 173 -26.77 14.19 22.69
N GLU A 174 -27.33 13.30 23.51
CA GLU A 174 -27.14 11.85 23.39
C GLU A 174 -27.55 11.33 22.01
N ARG A 175 -28.70 11.79 21.49
CA ARG A 175 -29.13 11.42 20.13
C ARG A 175 -28.14 11.87 19.06
N HIS A 176 -27.68 13.12 19.08
CA HIS A 176 -26.73 13.60 18.08
C HIS A 176 -25.35 12.95 18.19
N VAL A 177 -24.91 12.59 19.40
CA VAL A 177 -23.69 11.80 19.59
C VAL A 177 -23.87 10.39 19.01
N ASN A 178 -25.01 9.74 19.26
CA ASN A 178 -25.30 8.43 18.67
C ASN A 178 -25.39 8.51 17.14
N ASP A 179 -26.06 9.51 16.58
CA ASP A 179 -26.14 9.74 15.13
C ASP A 179 -24.74 9.93 14.51
N LEU A 180 -23.83 10.60 15.23
CA LEU A 180 -22.44 10.79 14.81
C LEU A 180 -21.67 9.45 14.81
N ILE A 181 -21.81 8.67 15.87
CA ILE A 181 -21.21 7.32 15.97
C ILE A 181 -21.72 6.42 14.85
N ASP A 182 -23.04 6.38 14.66
CA ASP A 182 -23.71 5.62 13.60
C ASP A 182 -23.22 6.01 12.21
N TRP A 183 -23.09 7.32 11.96
CA TRP A 183 -22.57 7.86 10.71
C TRP A 183 -21.11 7.44 10.47
N MET A 184 -20.26 7.52 11.50
CA MET A 184 -18.85 7.15 11.42
C MET A 184 -18.69 5.65 11.09
N ILE A 185 -19.42 4.80 11.81
CA ILE A 185 -19.45 3.35 11.62
C ILE A 185 -19.92 2.99 10.19
N ASP A 186 -20.97 3.65 9.67
CA ASP A 186 -21.45 3.44 8.30
C ASP A 186 -20.41 3.87 7.25
N LYS A 187 -19.69 4.98 7.48
CA LYS A 187 -18.63 5.46 6.59
C LYS A 187 -17.43 4.52 6.58
N ASP A 188 -16.96 4.08 7.74
CA ASP A 188 -15.88 3.12 7.86
C ASP A 188 -16.21 1.81 7.13
N TYR A 189 -17.41 1.29 7.35
CA TYR A 189 -17.86 0.06 6.71
C TYR A 189 -17.95 0.18 5.18
N LYS A 190 -18.51 1.29 4.67
CA LYS A 190 -18.57 1.56 3.22
C LYS A 190 -17.18 1.68 2.60
N GLN A 191 -16.26 2.38 3.27
CA GLN A 191 -14.89 2.54 2.81
C GLN A 191 -14.17 1.19 2.75
N TRP A 192 -14.33 0.36 3.79
CA TRP A 192 -13.79 -1.00 3.81
C TRP A 192 -14.28 -1.82 2.61
N ARG A 193 -15.59 -1.84 2.38
CA ARG A 193 -16.19 -2.57 1.25
C ARG A 193 -15.65 -2.06 -0.10
N ALA A 194 -15.54 -0.75 -0.27
CA ALA A 194 -15.06 -0.14 -1.51
C ALA A 194 -13.63 -0.56 -1.86
N VAL A 195 -12.72 -0.53 -0.88
CA VAL A 195 -11.31 -0.96 -1.06
C VAL A 195 -11.24 -2.44 -1.41
N MET A 196 -12.02 -3.27 -0.74
CA MET A 196 -12.00 -4.72 -0.97
C MET A 196 -12.57 -5.09 -2.33
N ASP A 197 -13.65 -4.45 -2.76
CA ASP A 197 -14.19 -4.61 -4.11
C ASP A 197 -13.19 -4.13 -5.18
N TYR A 198 -12.43 -3.06 -4.90
CA TYR A 198 -11.40 -2.58 -5.80
C TYR A 198 -10.26 -3.59 -5.97
N ILE A 199 -9.69 -4.10 -4.87
CA ILE A 199 -8.66 -5.15 -4.88
C ILE A 199 -9.16 -6.41 -5.60
N ARG A 200 -10.39 -6.86 -5.29
CA ARG A 200 -10.98 -8.06 -5.89
C ARG A 200 -11.20 -7.92 -7.40
N ARG A 201 -11.66 -6.76 -7.86
CA ARG A 201 -11.82 -6.49 -9.30
C ARG A 201 -10.48 -6.52 -10.01
N ARG A 202 -9.45 -5.91 -9.43
CA ARG A 202 -8.10 -5.90 -10.01
C ARG A 202 -7.45 -7.29 -10.03
N ALA A 203 -7.64 -8.06 -8.95
CA ALA A 203 -7.18 -9.44 -8.86
C ALA A 203 -7.62 -10.28 -10.06
N ASN A 204 -8.89 -10.17 -10.43
CA ASN A 204 -9.52 -10.98 -11.47
C ASN A 204 -9.16 -10.54 -12.90
N GLN A 205 -8.87 -9.25 -13.13
CA GLN A 205 -8.56 -8.72 -14.47
C GLN A 205 -7.27 -9.31 -15.08
N HIS A 206 -6.34 -9.82 -14.25
CA HIS A 206 -5.07 -10.37 -14.72
C HIS A 206 -5.03 -11.91 -14.75
N ALA A 207 -6.06 -12.60 -14.24
CA ALA A 207 -6.14 -14.07 -14.25
C ALA A 207 -6.23 -14.65 -15.67
N ASP A 208 -6.89 -13.95 -16.59
CA ASP A 208 -7.14 -14.43 -17.97
C ASP A 208 -6.00 -14.11 -18.95
N ARG A 209 -5.02 -13.28 -18.56
CA ARG A 209 -3.97 -12.76 -19.47
C ARG A 209 -2.71 -13.62 -19.53
N ILE A 210 -2.59 -14.66 -18.70
CA ILE A 210 -1.36 -15.47 -18.59
C ILE A 210 -1.70 -16.95 -18.78
N ILE A 211 -2.14 -17.30 -19.99
CA ILE A 211 -2.34 -18.68 -20.40
C ILE A 211 -1.07 -19.12 -21.15
N GLY A 212 -0.24 -19.98 -20.55
CA GLY A 212 0.79 -20.71 -21.30
C GLY A 212 2.22 -20.85 -20.76
N THR A 213 2.52 -20.64 -19.47
CA THR A 213 3.90 -20.83 -18.96
C THR A 213 3.98 -21.57 -17.63
N VAL A 214 4.93 -22.51 -17.57
CA VAL A 214 5.17 -23.60 -16.60
C VAL A 214 5.59 -23.15 -15.19
N ASP A 215 5.35 -21.89 -14.79
CA ASP A 215 5.82 -21.39 -13.48
C ASP A 215 4.65 -20.85 -12.64
N SER A 216 3.96 -21.80 -11.99
CA SER A 216 2.72 -21.65 -11.22
C SER A 216 2.89 -20.86 -9.93
N ASP A 217 4.10 -20.75 -9.39
CA ASP A 217 4.28 -20.36 -7.99
C ASP A 217 4.02 -18.86 -7.78
N PHE A 218 4.44 -18.01 -8.70
CA PHE A 218 4.13 -16.57 -8.64
C PHE A 218 2.63 -16.31 -8.65
N GLU A 219 1.91 -16.93 -9.59
CA GLU A 219 0.47 -16.73 -9.76
C GLU A 219 -0.33 -17.37 -8.62
N LEU A 220 0.06 -18.58 -8.19
CA LEU A 220 -0.55 -19.25 -7.05
C LEU A 220 -0.35 -18.44 -5.75
N ASN A 221 0.86 -17.93 -5.50
CA ASN A 221 1.13 -17.09 -4.33
C ASN A 221 0.32 -15.80 -4.37
N ARG A 222 0.26 -15.13 -5.53
CA ARG A 222 -0.55 -13.93 -5.74
C ARG A 222 -2.04 -14.21 -5.48
N GLN A 223 -2.59 -15.27 -6.07
CA GLN A 223 -3.99 -15.67 -5.88
C GLN A 223 -4.30 -16.04 -4.42
N ASN A 224 -3.40 -16.77 -3.76
CA ASN A 224 -3.56 -17.13 -2.35
C ASN A 224 -3.58 -15.91 -1.43
N LEU A 225 -2.73 -14.91 -1.71
CA LEU A 225 -2.70 -13.64 -0.97
C LEU A 225 -3.95 -12.79 -1.23
N LEU A 226 -4.42 -12.71 -2.48
CA LEU A 226 -5.64 -11.99 -2.80
C LEU A 226 -6.87 -12.66 -2.19
N ALA A 227 -6.91 -14.00 -2.20
CA ALA A 227 -7.96 -14.77 -1.54
C ALA A 227 -7.88 -14.64 0.00
N SER A 228 -6.68 -14.53 0.58
CA SER A 228 -6.53 -14.31 2.02
C SER A 228 -6.98 -12.91 2.44
N ILE A 229 -6.71 -11.87 1.63
CA ILE A 229 -7.30 -10.53 1.82
C ILE A 229 -8.82 -10.62 1.78
N GLY A 230 -9.40 -11.29 0.77
CA GLY A 230 -10.85 -11.46 0.69
C GLY A 230 -11.46 -12.15 1.92
N ARG A 231 -10.81 -13.18 2.45
CA ARG A 231 -11.24 -13.87 3.68
C ARG A 231 -11.04 -13.04 4.96
N ASN A 232 -9.95 -12.28 5.05
CA ASN A 232 -9.70 -11.37 6.17
C ASN A 232 -10.73 -10.23 6.15
N ALA A 233 -10.99 -9.68 4.97
CA ALA A 233 -12.00 -8.66 4.75
C ALA A 233 -13.41 -9.14 5.10
N GLN A 234 -13.77 -10.35 4.67
CA GLN A 234 -15.04 -10.95 5.05
C GLN A 234 -15.13 -11.13 6.57
N ARG A 235 -14.06 -11.62 7.22
CA ARG A 235 -14.03 -11.75 8.68
C ARG A 235 -14.17 -10.43 9.42
N VAL A 236 -13.50 -9.37 8.96
CA VAL A 236 -13.63 -8.04 9.59
C VAL A 236 -15.04 -7.48 9.35
N ALA A 237 -15.58 -7.61 8.14
CA ALA A 237 -16.94 -7.21 7.82
C ALA A 237 -18.01 -8.02 8.58
N ASP A 238 -17.78 -9.31 8.80
CA ASP A 238 -18.67 -10.21 9.55
C ASP A 238 -18.55 -9.97 11.07
N SER A 239 -17.37 -9.58 11.55
CA SER A 239 -17.17 -9.15 12.95
C SER A 239 -17.74 -7.77 13.24
N PHE A 240 -18.05 -7.00 12.20
CA PHE A 240 -18.59 -5.66 12.31
C PHE A 240 -20.10 -5.70 12.54
N ASP A 241 -20.47 -5.88 13.80
CA ASP A 241 -21.84 -5.63 14.26
C ASP A 241 -21.99 -4.15 14.61
N ARG A 242 -22.70 -3.43 13.74
CA ARG A 242 -22.99 -2.01 13.89
C ARG A 242 -23.61 -1.68 15.25
N GLU A 243 -24.50 -2.52 15.77
CA GLU A 243 -25.18 -2.25 17.03
C GLU A 243 -24.21 -2.37 18.21
N THR A 244 -23.41 -3.43 18.21
CA THR A 244 -22.38 -3.66 19.24
C THR A 244 -21.29 -2.58 19.22
N GLU A 245 -20.78 -2.20 18.05
CA GLU A 245 -19.75 -1.14 17.95
C GLU A 245 -20.31 0.24 18.33
N SER A 246 -21.55 0.55 17.94
CA SER A 246 -22.19 1.81 18.33
C SER A 246 -22.32 1.93 19.85
N LEU A 247 -22.73 0.84 20.52
CA LEU A 247 -22.85 0.80 21.97
C LEU A 247 -21.50 0.97 22.67
N LYS A 248 -20.45 0.30 22.17
CA LYS A 248 -19.10 0.41 22.70
C LYS A 248 -18.56 1.84 22.58
N MET A 249 -18.66 2.44 21.39
CA MET A 249 -18.23 3.82 21.17
C MET A 249 -19.03 4.82 21.99
N ALA A 250 -20.34 4.63 22.15
CA ALA A 250 -21.17 5.49 23.00
C ALA A 250 -20.70 5.45 24.47
N GLN A 251 -20.38 4.25 24.99
CA GLN A 251 -19.81 4.10 26.33
C GLN A 251 -18.43 4.77 26.47
N GLU A 252 -17.59 4.68 25.45
CA GLU A 252 -16.27 5.32 25.45
C GLU A 252 -16.35 6.84 25.39
N VAL A 253 -17.24 7.41 24.57
CA VAL A 253 -17.53 8.86 24.55
C VAL A 253 -18.07 9.30 25.91
N GLN A 254 -19.02 8.55 26.48
CA GLN A 254 -19.58 8.84 27.79
C GLN A 254 -18.49 8.85 28.89
N ARG A 255 -17.60 7.85 28.88
CA ARG A 255 -16.46 7.78 29.81
C ARG A 255 -15.47 8.92 29.59
N ALA A 256 -15.18 9.28 28.34
CA ALA A 256 -14.27 10.38 28.03
C ALA A 256 -14.83 11.71 28.56
N VAL A 257 -16.13 11.97 28.37
CA VAL A 257 -16.82 13.14 28.96
C VAL A 257 -16.70 13.14 30.49
N PHE A 258 -16.92 12.00 31.15
CA PHE A 258 -16.74 11.88 32.61
C PHE A 258 -15.29 12.10 33.06
N GLN A 259 -14.31 11.60 32.31
CA GLN A 259 -12.88 11.76 32.61
C GLN A 259 -12.42 13.21 32.44
N THR A 260 -12.88 13.90 31.40
CA THR A 260 -12.57 15.32 31.17
C THR A 260 -13.21 16.20 32.24
N ALA A 261 -14.41 15.87 32.73
CA ALA A 261 -15.08 16.56 33.84
C ALA A 261 -14.34 16.41 35.20
N ALA A 262 -13.43 15.44 35.34
CA ALA A 262 -12.67 15.24 36.59
C ALA A 262 -11.48 16.21 36.75
N VAL A 263 -11.04 16.87 35.67
CA VAL A 263 -9.78 17.66 35.66
C VAL A 263 -9.98 19.13 36.04
N GLU A 264 -11.19 19.69 35.98
CA GLU A 264 -11.40 21.15 36.13
C GLU A 264 -12.50 21.57 37.14
N VAL A 265 -12.61 20.88 38.29
CA VAL A 265 -13.57 21.14 39.39
C VAL A 265 -14.90 20.38 39.24
N GLY A 266 -14.94 19.22 39.88
CA GLY A 266 -16.18 18.60 40.33
C GLY A 266 -16.83 17.64 39.33
N ALA A 267 -16.67 16.35 39.59
CA ALA A 267 -17.34 15.24 38.91
C ALA A 267 -18.88 15.35 39.04
N LEU A 268 -19.51 16.11 38.15
CA LEU A 268 -20.94 16.37 38.18
C LEU A 268 -21.42 16.55 36.73
N GLY A 269 -22.02 15.50 36.17
CA GLY A 269 -22.51 15.49 34.78
C GLY A 269 -23.53 16.59 34.49
N LEU A 270 -23.94 16.66 33.22
CA LEU A 270 -24.89 17.65 32.66
C LEU A 270 -26.05 18.05 33.59
N GLY A 271 -26.62 17.11 34.36
CA GLY A 271 -27.73 17.37 35.26
C GLY A 271 -27.38 18.09 36.58
N THR A 272 -26.17 17.91 37.12
CA THR A 272 -25.82 18.41 38.47
C THR A 272 -25.13 19.78 38.46
N ALA A 273 -24.41 20.14 37.40
CA ALA A 273 -23.84 21.48 37.23
C ALA A 273 -24.93 22.57 37.24
N LEU A 274 -26.06 22.29 36.58
CA LEU A 274 -27.23 23.16 36.49
C LEU A 274 -27.99 23.29 37.84
N VAL A 275 -27.99 22.26 38.68
CA VAL A 275 -28.60 22.28 40.03
C VAL A 275 -27.83 23.19 41.00
N LEU A 276 -26.51 23.28 40.85
CA LEU A 276 -25.67 24.15 41.69
C LEU A 276 -25.88 25.65 41.42
N ILE A 277 -26.21 26.03 40.17
CA ILE A 277 -26.63 27.41 39.84
C ILE A 277 -27.82 27.82 40.71
N LEU A 278 -28.76 26.90 40.94
CA LEU A 278 -29.95 27.19 41.74
C LEU A 278 -29.60 27.25 43.24
N GLN A 279 -28.81 26.30 43.76
CA GLN A 279 -28.54 26.23 45.20
C GLN A 279 -27.73 27.42 45.76
N GLY A 280 -26.76 27.95 45.00
CA GLY A 280 -25.94 29.09 45.46
C GLY A 280 -26.64 30.46 45.38
N VAL A 281 -27.69 30.59 44.57
CA VAL A 281 -28.33 31.88 44.27
C VAL A 281 -29.45 32.23 45.27
N TRP A 282 -30.10 31.23 45.87
CA TRP A 282 -31.29 31.45 46.72
C TRP A 282 -31.00 31.75 48.20
N LEU A 283 -29.83 31.39 48.71
CA LEU A 283 -29.44 31.64 50.10
C LEU A 283 -29.31 33.16 50.40
N ASP A 284 -28.85 33.97 49.45
CA ASP A 284 -28.69 35.42 49.65
C ASP A 284 -29.95 36.24 49.35
N ILE A 285 -30.82 35.78 48.43
CA ILE A 285 -32.06 36.49 48.09
C ILE A 285 -33.05 36.43 49.26
N THR A 286 -33.12 35.28 49.93
CA THR A 286 -33.90 35.13 51.18
C THR A 286 -33.24 35.85 52.35
N GLY A 287 -31.90 35.86 52.44
CA GLY A 287 -31.16 36.58 53.47
C GLY A 287 -31.29 38.12 53.42
N ILE A 288 -31.37 38.71 52.22
CA ILE A 288 -31.55 40.17 52.06
C ILE A 288 -33.02 40.60 52.27
N LEU A 289 -34.00 39.73 52.02
CA LEU A 289 -35.41 40.01 52.27
C LEU A 289 -35.82 39.83 53.75
N GLY A 290 -35.04 39.08 54.54
CA GLY A 290 -35.33 38.78 55.95
C GLY A 290 -35.07 39.92 56.94
N ALA A 291 -34.33 40.97 56.58
CA ALA A 291 -34.03 42.10 57.46
C ALA A 291 -34.48 43.41 56.81
N SER A 292 -35.68 43.85 57.20
CA SER A 292 -36.30 45.17 57.01
C SER A 292 -35.39 46.29 56.45
N ALA A 293 -35.18 46.33 55.12
CA ALA A 293 -34.81 47.53 54.37
C ALA A 293 -35.00 47.34 52.84
N VAL A 294 -35.86 48.19 52.28
CA VAL A 294 -35.81 48.80 50.94
C VAL A 294 -36.47 48.10 49.72
N ALA A 295 -37.68 48.58 49.39
CA ALA A 295 -38.30 48.46 48.06
C ALA A 295 -37.48 49.14 46.93
N ALA A 296 -36.61 50.11 47.25
CA ALA A 296 -35.68 50.76 46.34
C ALA A 296 -34.35 49.99 46.11
N LEU A 297 -33.89 49.12 47.03
CA LEU A 297 -32.75 48.22 46.76
C LEU A 297 -33.18 47.03 45.88
N GLY A 298 -34.41 46.54 46.05
CA GLY A 298 -34.99 45.47 45.22
C GLY A 298 -35.00 45.79 43.72
N LEU A 299 -35.20 47.06 43.35
CA LEU A 299 -35.19 47.55 41.95
C LEU A 299 -33.81 47.45 41.26
N TYR A 300 -32.71 47.56 42.02
CA TYR A 300 -31.34 47.51 41.46
C TYR A 300 -30.68 46.14 41.62
N VAL A 301 -30.97 45.43 42.71
CA VAL A 301 -30.38 44.11 42.99
C VAL A 301 -30.91 43.05 42.03
N LEU A 302 -32.20 43.06 41.71
CA LEU A 302 -32.82 42.07 40.84
C LEU A 302 -32.26 42.07 39.39
N PRO A 303 -32.14 43.20 38.67
CA PRO A 303 -31.57 43.20 37.32
C PRO A 303 -30.08 42.81 37.32
N TYR A 304 -29.32 43.22 38.35
CA TYR A 304 -27.92 42.79 38.50
C TYR A 304 -27.81 41.28 38.70
N LYS A 305 -28.62 40.71 39.61
CA LYS A 305 -28.66 39.27 39.88
C LYS A 305 -29.13 38.47 38.66
N ARG A 306 -30.14 38.94 37.92
CA ARG A 306 -30.56 38.34 36.66
C ARG A 306 -29.40 38.22 35.67
N ASN A 307 -28.68 39.32 35.46
CA ASN A 307 -27.52 39.32 34.56
C ASN A 307 -26.39 38.41 35.07
N GLN A 308 -26.17 38.35 36.38
CA GLN A 308 -25.17 37.46 37.01
C GLN A 308 -25.51 35.98 36.76
N VAL A 309 -26.78 35.58 36.95
CA VAL A 309 -27.23 34.20 36.75
C VAL A 309 -27.16 33.79 35.27
N LYS A 310 -27.59 34.68 34.35
CA LYS A 310 -27.41 34.47 32.90
C LYS A 310 -25.95 34.29 32.51
N ALA A 311 -25.06 35.13 33.03
CA ALA A 311 -23.63 35.03 32.79
C ALA A 311 -23.03 33.74 33.37
N GLN A 312 -23.54 33.24 34.50
CA GLN A 312 -23.12 31.97 35.08
C GLN A 312 -23.58 30.77 34.24
N LEU A 313 -24.85 30.76 33.80
CA LEU A 313 -25.36 29.74 32.89
C LEU A 313 -24.53 29.68 31.61
N ARG A 314 -24.33 30.84 30.95
CA ARG A 314 -23.51 30.92 29.72
C ARG A 314 -22.10 30.38 29.92
N ARG A 315 -21.45 30.67 31.06
CA ARG A 315 -20.12 30.14 31.38
C ARG A 315 -20.12 28.63 31.52
N GLN A 316 -21.03 28.06 32.30
CA GLN A 316 -21.11 26.60 32.49
C GLN A 316 -21.44 25.87 31.18
N VAL A 317 -22.34 26.41 30.36
CA VAL A 317 -22.66 25.79 29.07
C VAL A 317 -21.50 25.93 28.08
N ALA A 318 -20.74 27.03 28.11
CA ALA A 318 -19.54 27.17 27.30
C ALA A 318 -18.44 26.18 27.71
N GLU A 319 -18.23 25.99 29.02
CA GLU A 319 -17.30 25.00 29.55
C GLU A 319 -17.71 23.58 29.13
N LEU A 320 -18.98 23.24 29.30
CA LEU A 320 -19.55 21.98 28.85
C LEU A 320 -19.37 21.77 27.34
N ARG A 321 -19.64 22.79 26.53
CA ARG A 321 -19.43 22.73 25.07
C ARG A 321 -17.98 22.37 24.75
N VAL A 322 -17.02 23.01 25.41
CA VAL A 322 -15.59 22.73 25.22
C VAL A 322 -15.28 21.28 25.62
N GLN A 323 -15.70 20.84 26.81
CA GLN A 323 -15.45 19.48 27.29
C GLN A 323 -16.04 18.42 26.35
N LEU A 324 -17.28 18.61 25.90
CA LEU A 324 -17.98 17.71 25.00
C LEU A 324 -17.30 17.67 23.63
N ASN A 325 -16.94 18.82 23.07
CA ASN A 325 -16.24 18.89 21.79
C ASN A 325 -14.85 18.23 21.87
N VAL A 326 -14.10 18.43 22.95
CA VAL A 326 -12.81 17.77 23.17
C VAL A 326 -12.97 16.25 23.27
N ALA A 327 -13.94 15.78 24.05
CA ALA A 327 -14.18 14.35 24.23
C ALA A 327 -14.60 13.66 22.92
N ILE A 328 -15.57 14.23 22.21
CA ILE A 328 -16.05 13.69 20.92
C ILE A 328 -14.94 13.74 19.86
N THR A 329 -14.23 14.87 19.73
CA THR A 329 -13.13 15.01 18.75
C THR A 329 -12.02 14.03 19.01
N ARG A 330 -11.61 13.85 20.27
CA ARG A 330 -10.56 12.90 20.64
C ARG A 330 -10.96 11.46 20.32
N GLN A 331 -12.21 11.09 20.59
CA GLN A 331 -12.69 9.74 20.26
C GLN A 331 -12.76 9.55 18.74
N PHE A 332 -13.27 10.54 18.02
CA PHE A 332 -13.33 10.50 16.56
C PHE A 332 -11.94 10.32 15.92
N GLU A 333 -10.94 11.11 16.31
CA GLU A 333 -9.59 10.99 15.75
C GLU A 333 -8.97 9.62 16.07
N ARG A 334 -9.19 9.10 17.29
CA ARG A 334 -8.75 7.75 17.66
C ARG A 334 -9.38 6.68 16.76
N GLU A 335 -10.69 6.71 16.60
CA GLU A 335 -11.40 5.72 15.79
C GLU A 335 -11.01 5.81 14.31
N LEU A 336 -10.79 7.02 13.78
CA LEU A 336 -10.31 7.24 12.43
C LEU A 336 -8.90 6.65 12.22
N GLU A 337 -7.99 6.87 13.16
CA GLU A 337 -6.65 6.29 13.14
C GLU A 337 -6.68 4.76 13.23
N GLU A 338 -7.51 4.21 14.13
CA GLU A 338 -7.67 2.76 14.28
C GLU A 338 -8.28 2.12 13.04
N SER A 339 -9.31 2.73 12.44
CA SER A 339 -9.93 2.29 11.19
C SER A 339 -8.91 2.23 10.06
N ARG A 340 -8.10 3.28 9.90
CA ARG A 340 -6.99 3.33 8.93
C ARG A 340 -5.95 2.24 9.19
N ALA A 341 -5.54 2.04 10.44
CA ALA A 341 -4.55 1.02 10.79
C ALA A 341 -5.06 -0.40 10.46
N ARG A 342 -6.32 -0.71 10.80
CA ARG A 342 -6.95 -2.00 10.47
C ARG A 342 -6.97 -2.25 8.96
N LEU A 343 -7.28 -1.23 8.16
CA LEU A 343 -7.28 -1.31 6.70
C LEU A 343 -5.88 -1.56 6.13
N GLN A 344 -4.87 -0.82 6.61
CA GLN A 344 -3.48 -1.00 6.20
C GLN A 344 -2.95 -2.38 6.58
N GLU A 345 -3.27 -2.86 7.78
CA GLU A 345 -2.89 -4.19 8.24
C GLU A 345 -3.51 -5.30 7.38
N ALA A 346 -4.78 -5.14 6.98
CA ALA A 346 -5.47 -6.11 6.15
C ALA A 346 -4.82 -6.30 4.77
N ILE A 347 -4.26 -5.23 4.18
CA ILE A 347 -3.60 -5.27 2.86
C ILE A 347 -2.09 -5.50 2.93
N ALA A 348 -1.48 -5.31 4.11
CA ALA A 348 -0.03 -5.38 4.30
C ALA A 348 0.65 -6.66 3.75
N PRO A 349 0.09 -7.88 3.88
CA PRO A 349 0.71 -9.07 3.31
C PRO A 349 0.90 -8.99 1.79
N TYR A 350 -0.07 -8.41 1.09
CA TYR A 350 -0.01 -8.26 -0.36
C TYR A 350 0.92 -7.13 -0.78
N THR A 351 0.91 -5.99 -0.08
CA THR A 351 1.88 -4.91 -0.29
C THR A 351 3.32 -5.41 -0.12
N ARG A 352 3.59 -6.23 0.91
CA ARG A 352 4.92 -6.84 1.13
C ARG A 352 5.30 -7.79 -0.01
N PHE A 353 4.37 -8.63 -0.45
CA PHE A 353 4.59 -9.53 -1.57
C PHE A 353 4.97 -8.78 -2.85
N VAL A 354 4.15 -7.79 -3.24
CA VAL A 354 4.38 -6.98 -4.45
C VAL A 354 5.75 -6.29 -4.42
N ARG A 355 6.14 -5.71 -3.27
CA ARG A 355 7.47 -5.11 -3.09
C ARG A 355 8.59 -6.14 -3.22
N SER A 356 8.50 -7.27 -2.50
CA SER A 356 9.53 -8.30 -2.51
C SER A 356 9.71 -8.94 -3.89
N GLU A 357 8.62 -9.17 -4.62
CA GLU A 357 8.68 -9.80 -5.93
C GLU A 357 9.21 -8.81 -6.98
N ARG A 358 8.97 -7.50 -6.83
CA ARG A 358 9.62 -6.48 -7.67
C ARG A 358 11.13 -6.54 -7.55
N GLU A 359 11.65 -6.47 -6.33
CA GLU A 359 13.10 -6.48 -6.08
C GLU A 359 13.74 -7.76 -6.63
N LYS A 360 13.07 -8.89 -6.46
CA LYS A 360 13.49 -10.18 -7.02
C LYS A 360 13.50 -10.18 -8.55
N LEU A 361 12.45 -9.68 -9.20
CA LEU A 361 12.39 -9.62 -10.67
C LEU A 361 13.38 -8.62 -11.27
N GLU A 362 13.63 -7.49 -10.61
CA GLU A 362 14.66 -6.52 -11.00
C GLU A 362 16.05 -7.16 -10.95
N LYS A 363 16.34 -7.93 -9.90
CA LYS A 363 17.60 -8.68 -9.79
C LYS A 363 17.73 -9.74 -10.88
N LEU A 364 16.69 -10.56 -11.08
CA LEU A 364 16.70 -11.61 -12.10
C LEU A 364 16.85 -11.04 -13.52
N ASP A 365 16.21 -9.90 -13.80
CA ASP A 365 16.36 -9.20 -15.07
C ASP A 365 17.80 -8.70 -15.27
N ALA A 366 18.41 -8.10 -14.25
CA ALA A 366 19.81 -7.69 -14.30
C ALA A 366 20.76 -8.87 -14.53
N ASP A 367 20.55 -9.99 -13.83
CA ASP A 367 21.33 -11.22 -13.97
C ASP A 367 21.21 -11.80 -15.40
N LEU A 368 20.00 -11.83 -15.98
CA LEU A 368 19.79 -12.29 -17.35
C LEU A 368 20.47 -11.38 -18.39
N ARG A 369 20.42 -10.05 -18.20
CA ARG A 369 21.13 -9.11 -19.08
C ARG A 369 22.65 -9.34 -19.01
N HIS A 370 23.18 -9.61 -17.82
CA HIS A 370 24.59 -9.93 -17.63
C HIS A 370 24.97 -11.22 -18.37
N VAL A 371 24.23 -12.31 -18.16
CA VAL A 371 24.45 -13.59 -18.85
C VAL A 371 24.37 -13.41 -20.36
N LYS A 372 23.40 -12.65 -20.87
CA LYS A 372 23.26 -12.36 -22.32
C LYS A 372 24.50 -11.64 -22.87
N ALA A 373 25.05 -10.68 -22.12
CA ALA A 373 26.25 -9.96 -22.50
C ALA A 373 27.51 -10.86 -22.49
N GLU A 374 27.67 -11.70 -21.47
CA GLU A 374 28.76 -12.68 -21.39
C GLU A 374 28.70 -13.68 -22.55
N MET A 375 27.51 -14.21 -22.84
CA MET A 375 27.30 -15.11 -23.97
C MET A 375 27.65 -14.48 -25.31
N THR A 376 27.29 -13.21 -25.50
CA THR A 376 27.65 -12.44 -26.70
C THR A 376 29.16 -12.27 -26.80
N THR A 377 29.82 -12.00 -25.66
CA THR A 377 31.29 -11.90 -25.58
C THR A 377 31.96 -13.22 -25.91
N ILE A 378 31.48 -14.35 -25.35
CA ILE A 378 31.99 -15.69 -25.65
C ILE A 378 31.83 -15.99 -27.15
N ARG A 379 30.64 -15.73 -27.72
CA ARG A 379 30.38 -15.93 -29.16
C ARG A 379 31.32 -15.11 -30.03
N ASN A 380 31.59 -13.86 -29.67
CA ASN A 380 32.52 -12.99 -30.39
C ASN A 380 33.99 -13.44 -30.26
N ARG A 381 34.40 -13.97 -29.09
CA ARG A 381 35.76 -14.52 -28.90
C ARG A 381 35.99 -15.77 -29.73
N ILE A 382 34.99 -16.64 -29.78
CA ILE A 382 35.01 -17.85 -30.60
C ILE A 382 35.02 -17.49 -32.10
N GLY A 383 34.31 -16.44 -32.53
CA GLY A 383 34.29 -15.99 -33.92
C GLY A 383 35.53 -15.18 -34.37
N ARG A 384 36.25 -14.52 -33.46
CA ARG A 384 37.46 -13.73 -33.79
C ARG A 384 38.74 -14.56 -33.96
N GLN A 385 38.78 -15.81 -33.49
CA GLN A 385 39.96 -16.66 -33.70
C GLN A 385 40.20 -17.02 -35.18
N ASP A 386 39.23 -16.75 -36.06
CA ASP A 386 39.35 -16.96 -37.51
C ASP A 386 40.14 -15.84 -38.25
N GLU A 387 40.44 -14.71 -37.61
CA GLU A 387 41.14 -13.56 -38.24
C GLU A 387 42.66 -13.53 -37.97
N ILE A 388 43.33 -14.67 -37.77
CA ILE A 388 44.80 -14.71 -37.78
C ILE A 388 45.27 -14.75 -39.26
N PRO A 389 45.95 -13.71 -39.79
CA PRO A 389 46.43 -13.72 -41.16
C PRO A 389 47.52 -14.79 -41.36
N PRO A 390 47.66 -15.38 -42.56
CA PRO A 390 48.66 -16.42 -42.81
C PRO A 390 50.08 -15.88 -42.59
N THR A 391 50.84 -16.64 -41.80
CA THR A 391 52.23 -16.47 -41.37
C THR A 391 53.18 -15.94 -42.46
N GLN A 392 53.99 -14.94 -42.14
CA GLN A 392 55.22 -14.66 -42.90
C GLN A 392 56.20 -15.83 -42.69
N ALA A 393 56.41 -16.63 -43.73
CA ALA A 393 57.46 -17.65 -43.79
C ALA A 393 58.86 -16.99 -43.80
N PRO A 394 59.92 -17.62 -43.26
CA PRO A 394 61.25 -17.06 -43.26
C PRO A 394 61.80 -17.03 -44.69
N SER A 395 62.21 -15.84 -45.13
CA SER A 395 62.90 -15.62 -46.40
C SER A 395 64.25 -16.36 -46.39
N THR A 396 64.43 -17.16 -47.42
CA THR A 396 65.70 -17.76 -47.81
C THR A 396 66.59 -16.65 -48.35
N GLU A 397 67.73 -16.36 -47.71
CA GLU A 397 68.83 -15.63 -48.34
C GLU A 397 70.17 -16.32 -48.01
N THR A 398 70.63 -17.03 -49.05
CA THR A 398 72.00 -17.05 -49.57
C THR A 398 73.18 -17.08 -48.60
N VAL A 399 73.80 -18.27 -48.56
CA VAL A 399 75.24 -18.45 -48.40
C VAL A 399 75.95 -17.73 -49.55
N GLU A 400 76.77 -16.73 -49.22
CA GLU A 400 77.80 -16.20 -50.12
C GLU A 400 79.16 -16.32 -49.41
N THR A 401 80.06 -17.05 -50.05
CA THR A 401 81.44 -17.37 -49.63
C THR A 401 82.43 -16.27 -49.99
N ALA A 402 83.28 -15.86 -49.03
CA ALA A 402 84.71 -15.47 -49.15
C ALA A 402 85.12 -14.85 -47.78
N THR A 403 86.17 -15.23 -47.06
CA THR A 403 87.54 -15.63 -47.42
C THR A 403 88.10 -16.55 -46.33
#